data_AF-A0AAW8AN24-F1
#
_entry.id   AF-A0AAW8AN24-F1
#
_cell.length_a   1.000
_cell.length_b   1.000
_cell.length_c   1.000
_cell.angle_alpha   90.00
_cell.angle_beta   90.00
_cell.angle_gamma   90.00
#
_symmetry.space_group_name_H-M   'P 1'
#
loop_
_entity.id
_entity.type
_entity.pdbx_description
1 polymer ?
#
loop_
_entity_poly.entity_id
_entity_poly.type
_entity_poly.pdbx_seq_one_letter_code
_entity_poly.pdbx_strand_id
1 'polypeptide(L)' 'MTTEEAARRCQWSKSWFSRTFKSAFGISFKKFMLLRKLNIAVNLLTNTDLKISDISQSAGFTDSAYFCLKF' A
#
# COMPACT_ATOMS: atom_id res chain seq x y z
N MET A 1 1.77 -6.65 -0.91
CA MET A 1 3.25 -6.80 -0.90
C MET A 1 3.80 -6.33 0.45
N THR A 2 4.50 -7.19 1.18
CA THR A 2 5.14 -6.87 2.48
C THR A 2 6.56 -6.34 2.29
N THR A 3 7.17 -5.83 3.36
CA THR A 3 8.58 -5.36 3.31
C THR A 3 9.53 -6.52 3.06
N GLU A 4 9.26 -7.69 3.66
CA GLU A 4 9.98 -8.94 3.47
C GLU A 4 9.90 -9.44 2.02
N GLU A 5 8.71 -9.41 1.43
CA GLU A 5 8.49 -9.76 0.03
C GLU A 5 9.30 -8.87 -0.90
N ALA A 6 9.25 -7.56 -0.69
CA ALA A 6 9.99 -6.60 -1.51
C ALA A 6 11.51 -6.76 -1.34
N ALA A 7 11.98 -6.95 -0.11
CA ALA A 7 13.40 -7.21 0.16
C ALA A 7 13.89 -8.47 -0.56
N ARG A 8 13.11 -9.57 -0.53
CA ARG A 8 13.45 -10.82 -1.22
C ARG A 8 13.54 -10.65 -2.73
N ARG A 9 12.62 -9.89 -3.35
CA ARG A 9 12.66 -9.58 -4.79
C ARG A 9 13.91 -8.79 -5.20
N CYS A 10 14.42 -7.97 -4.30
CA CYS A 10 15.67 -7.23 -4.49
C CYS A 10 16.92 -8.01 -4.05
N GLN A 11 16.78 -9.27 -3.61
CA GLN A 11 17.86 -10.07 -3.01
C GLN A 11 18.57 -9.35 -1.84
N TRP A 12 17.82 -8.54 -1.09
CA TRP A 12 18.32 -7.77 0.04
C TRP A 12 17.79 -8.30 1.36
N SER A 13 18.56 -8.09 2.42
CA SER A 13 18.03 -8.27 3.77
C SER A 13 16.93 -7.22 4.04
N LYS A 14 15.94 -7.58 4.86
CA LYS A 14 14.86 -6.69 5.28
C LYS A 14 15.37 -5.37 5.85
N SER A 15 16.43 -5.43 6.66
CA SER A 15 17.03 -4.25 7.31
C SER A 15 17.74 -3.34 6.31
N TRP A 16 18.44 -3.91 5.32
CA TRP A 16 19.05 -3.14 4.24
C TRP A 16 17.96 -2.47 3.40
N PHE A 17 16.99 -3.24 2.92
CA PHE A 17 15.86 -2.72 2.15
C PHE A 17 15.13 -1.59 2.87
N SER A 18 14.82 -1.76 4.15
CA SER A 18 14.07 -0.75 4.92
C SER A 18 14.84 0.57 5.06
N ARG A 19 16.15 0.50 5.35
CA ARG A 19 17.02 1.68 5.48
C ARG A 19 17.19 2.37 4.13
N THR A 20 17.55 1.62 3.10
CA THR A 20 17.77 2.15 1.75
C THR A 20 16.49 2.76 1.18
N PHE A 21 15.35 2.08 1.33
CA PHE A 21 14.06 2.59 0.87
C PHE A 21 13.68 3.90 1.57
N LYS A 22 13.81 3.94 2.91
CA LYS A 22 13.51 5.16 3.67
C LYS A 22 14.45 6.31 3.31
N SER A 23 15.73 6.02 3.06
CA SER A 23 16.70 7.03 2.60
C SER A 23 16.32 7.59 1.23
N ALA A 24 15.93 6.73 0.28
CA ALA A 24 15.58 7.14 -1.08
C ALA A 24 14.22 7.87 -1.19
N PHE A 25 13.19 7.41 -0.45
CA PHE A 25 11.82 7.91 -0.59
C PHE A 25 11.38 8.82 0.58
N GLY A 26 12.20 9.00 1.61
CA GLY A 26 11.88 9.79 2.82
C GLY A 26 10.85 9.13 3.76
N ILE A 27 10.17 8.07 3.34
CA ILE A 27 9.14 7.36 4.11
C ILE A 27 9.39 5.86 4.15
N SER A 28 8.83 5.18 5.15
CA SER A 28 8.93 3.72 5.23
C SER A 28 8.18 3.04 4.08
N PHE A 29 8.66 1.87 3.66
CA PHE A 29 8.00 1.08 2.62
C PHE A 29 6.52 0.76 2.96
N LYS A 30 6.22 0.48 4.24
CA LYS A 30 4.84 0.25 4.70
C LYS A 30 3.97 1.49 4.47
N LYS A 31 4.46 2.69 4.80
CA LYS A 31 3.74 3.95 4.57
C LYS A 31 3.56 4.22 3.07
N PHE A 32 4.59 3.99 2.27
CA PHE A 32 4.53 4.13 0.82
C PHE A 32 3.47 3.19 0.20
N MET A 33 3.42 1.93 0.64
CA MET A 33 2.38 0.99 0.22
C MET A 33 0.99 1.47 0.60
N LEU A 34 0.78 1.97 1.82
CA LEU A 34 -0.50 2.52 2.23
C LEU A 34 -0.93 3.70 1.34
N LEU A 35 -0.03 4.66 1.09
CA LEU A 35 -0.32 5.81 0.23
C LEU A 35 -0.68 5.40 -1.20
N ARG A 36 0.01 4.40 -1.76
CA ARG A 36 -0.35 3.85 -3.08
C ARG A 36 -1.75 3.25 -3.09
N LYS A 37 -2.12 2.49 -2.05
CA LYS A 37 -3.48 1.92 -1.96
C LYS A 37 -4.55 3.02 -1.84
N LEU A 38 -4.30 4.03 -1.01
CA LEU A 38 -5.21 5.17 -0.85
C LEU A 38 -5.37 5.94 -2.17
N ASN A 39 -4.29 6.15 -2.92
CA ASN A 39 -4.37 6.85 -4.20
C ASN A 39 -5.25 6.09 -5.21
N ILE A 40 -5.11 4.76 -5.29
CA ILE A 40 -5.99 3.91 -6.12
C ILE A 40 -7.44 4.02 -5.66
N ALA A 41 -7.68 3.94 -4.36
CA ALA A 41 -9.02 4.04 -3.81
C ALA A 41 -9.68 5.40 -4.08
N VAL A 42 -8.95 6.52 -3.91
CA VAL A 42 -9.43 7.86 -4.27
C VAL A 42 -9.83 7.88 -5.73
N ASN A 43 -8.98 7.37 -6.63
CA ASN A 43 -9.27 7.33 -8.06
C ASN A 43 -10.53 6.51 -8.39
N LEU A 44 -10.75 5.38 -7.71
CA LEU A 44 -11.95 4.56 -7.91
C LEU A 44 -13.20 5.23 -7.35
N LEU A 45 -13.10 5.84 -6.16
CA LEU A 45 -14.20 6.59 -5.54
C LEU A 45 -14.65 7.80 -6.37
N THR A 46 -13.74 8.44 -7.09
CA THR A 46 -14.06 9.63 -7.89
C THR A 46 -14.52 9.32 -9.31
N ASN A 47 -14.18 8.15 -9.85
CA ASN A 47 -14.41 7.84 -11.27
C ASN A 47 -15.31 6.62 -11.52
N THR A 48 -15.85 5.98 -10.47
CA THR A 48 -16.68 4.78 -10.60
C THR A 48 -17.80 4.77 -9.56
N ASP A 49 -18.88 4.03 -9.85
CA ASP A 49 -19.97 3.75 -8.91
C ASP A 49 -19.82 2.36 -8.25
N LEU A 50 -18.59 1.86 -8.14
CA LEU A 50 -18.32 0.57 -7.51
C LEU A 50 -18.70 0.62 -6.02
N LYS A 51 -19.13 -0.53 -5.48
CA LYS A 51 -19.38 -0.63 -4.04
C LYS A 51 -18.07 -0.45 -3.28
N ILE A 52 -18.16 0.12 -2.07
CA ILE A 52 -16.99 0.32 -1.19
C ILE A 52 -16.23 -0.99 -0.93
N SER A 53 -16.94 -2.13 -0.86
CA SER A 53 -16.32 -3.46 -0.76
C SER A 53 -15.43 -3.80 -1.94
N ASP A 54 -15.86 -3.44 -3.15
CA ASP A 54 -15.16 -3.77 -4.39
C ASP A 54 -13.97 -2.82 -4.54
N ILE A 55 -14.15 -1.53 -4.22
CA ILE A 55 -13.08 -0.53 -4.19
C ILE A 55 -11.99 -0.92 -3.19
N SER A 56 -12.35 -1.37 -1.98
CA SER A 56 -11.37 -1.76 -0.96
C SER A 56 -10.50 -2.92 -1.45
N GLN A 57 -11.13 -3.92 -2.09
CA GLN A 57 -10.45 -5.08 -2.66
C GLN A 57 -9.55 -4.67 -3.83
N SER A 58 -10.05 -3.84 -4.77
CA SER A 58 -9.27 -3.35 -5.90
C SER A 58 -8.09 -2.47 -5.49
N ALA A 59 -8.24 -1.68 -4.44
CA ALA A 59 -7.14 -0.90 -3.85
C ALA A 59 -6.14 -1.77 -3.05
N GLY A 60 -6.40 -3.07 -2.91
CA GLY A 60 -5.51 -4.03 -2.27
C GLY A 60 -5.60 -4.03 -0.75
N PHE A 61 -6.71 -3.57 -0.17
CA PHE A 61 -7.05 -3.81 1.23
C PHE A 61 -7.66 -5.20 1.37
N THR A 62 -7.31 -5.89 2.46
CA THR A 62 -7.85 -7.22 2.77
C THR A 62 -9.18 -7.16 3.51
N ASP A 63 -9.49 -6.01 4.09
CA ASP A 63 -10.66 -5.82 4.93
C ASP A 63 -11.25 -4.42 4.70
N SER A 64 -12.55 -4.38 4.40
CA SER A 64 -13.27 -3.14 4.10
C SER A 64 -13.45 -2.26 5.34
N ALA A 65 -13.52 -2.81 6.55
CA ALA A 65 -13.60 -2.02 7.77
C ALA A 65 -12.25 -1.33 8.06
N TYR A 66 -11.14 -2.04 7.86
CA TYR A 66 -9.80 -1.46 7.95
C TYR A 66 -9.55 -0.41 6.87
N PHE A 67 -10.11 -0.61 5.67
CA PHE A 67 -10.13 0.41 4.63
C PHE A 67 -10.84 1.68 5.10
N CYS A 68 -12.08 1.56 5.59
CA CYS A 68 -12.85 2.71 6.10
C CYS A 68 -12.18 3.41 7.28
N LEU A 69 -11.45 2.69 8.14
CA LEU A 69 -10.69 3.27 9.25
C LEU A 69 -9.45 4.06 8.78
N LYS A 70 -8.91 3.73 7.59
CA LYS A 70 -7.71 4.36 7.04
C LYS A 70 -7.99 5.51 6.09
N PHE A 71 -9.22 5.62 5.60
CA PHE A 71 -9.74 6.81 4.94
C PHE A 71 -10.17 7.85 5.97
#